data_AF-A0AAE0CJH5-F1
#
_entry.id   AF-A0AAE0CJH5-F1
#
_cell.length_a   1.000
_cell.length_b   1.000
_cell.length_c   1.000
_cell.angle_alpha   90.00
_cell.angle_beta   90.00
_cell.angle_gamma   90.00
#
_symmetry.space_group_name_H-M   'P 1'
#
loop_
_entity.id
_entity.type
_entity.pdbx_description
1 polymer ?
#
loop_
_entity_poly.entity_id
_entity_poly.type
_entity_poly.pdbx_seq_one_letter_code
_entity_poly.pdbx_strand_id
1 'polypeptide(L)'
;MMTTNIAEVLNNCIQKVRRLPITAEMEFLRDMFQRWFNGRREQAGKNPTYLGKAAVGHCKERNEWSLTYNVYPIEFTRYLVKDGKHDGLVDIKHRTCTCRNWDLDQLPCDHAIAVARFTKTNFNSLCHEYYNTS
;
A
#
# COMPACT_ATOMS: atom_id res chain seq x y z
N MET A 1 -2.98 21.75 -0.25
CA MET A 1 -2.07 20.69 0.25
C MET A 1 -0.76 21.37 0.63
N MET A 2 -0.43 21.49 1.92
CA MET A 2 0.90 21.99 2.34
C MET A 2 1.86 20.81 2.35
N THR A 3 2.72 20.70 1.34
CA THR A 3 3.88 19.83 1.41
C THR A 3 4.98 20.61 2.13
N THR A 4 5.15 20.39 3.43
CA THR A 4 6.30 20.94 4.16
C THR A 4 7.58 20.40 3.54
N ASN A 5 8.48 21.30 3.13
CA ASN A 5 9.74 20.94 2.49
C ASN A 5 10.60 20.11 3.46
N ILE A 6 11.31 19.09 2.96
CA ILE A 6 12.25 18.28 3.75
C ILE A 6 13.24 19.17 4.51
N ALA A 7 13.71 20.25 3.87
CA ALA A 7 14.62 21.21 4.49
C ALA A 7 13.99 21.96 5.68
N GLU A 8 12.68 22.24 5.62
CA GLU A 8 11.94 22.94 6.66
C GLU A 8 11.69 22.03 7.87
N VAL A 9 11.31 20.77 7.64
CA VAL A 9 11.15 19.76 8.69
C VAL A 9 12.49 19.53 9.40
N LEU A 10 13.57 19.35 8.64
CA LEU A 10 14.91 19.17 9.21
C LEU A 10 15.35 20.42 9.98
N ASN A 11 15.17 21.62 9.44
CA ASN A 11 15.50 22.87 10.13
C ASN A 11 14.76 23.02 11.46
N ASN A 12 13.47 22.64 11.50
CA ASN A 12 12.68 22.66 12.73
C ASN A 12 13.20 21.62 13.74
N CYS A 13 13.56 20.41 13.30
CA CYS A 13 14.11 19.37 14.16
C CYS A 13 15.44 19.80 14.81
N ILE A 14 16.32 20.46 14.04
CA ILE A 14 17.64 20.85 14.54
C ILE A 14 17.68 22.25 15.16
N GLN A 15 16.60 23.01 15.12
CA GLN A 15 16.57 24.43 15.55
C GLN A 15 17.16 24.65 16.95
N LYS A 16 16.86 23.74 17.89
CA LYS A 16 17.30 23.81 19.29
C LYS A 16 18.75 23.36 19.51
N VAL A 17 19.28 22.54 18.61
CA VAL A 17 20.65 22.02 18.68
C VAL A 17 21.62 22.79 17.78
N ARG A 18 21.12 23.67 16.91
CA ARG A 18 21.88 24.47 15.92
C ARG A 18 22.95 25.41 16.51
N ARG A 19 22.89 25.64 17.82
CA ARG A 19 23.86 26.49 18.55
C ARG A 19 24.91 25.66 19.28
N LEU A 20 24.85 24.34 19.16
CA LEU A 20 25.80 23.42 19.77
C LEU A 20 26.97 23.16 18.81
N PRO A 21 28.08 22.58 19.29
CA PRO A 21 29.13 22.10 18.40
C PRO A 21 28.58 21.11 17.36
N ILE A 22 29.15 21.10 16.16
CA ILE A 22 28.76 20.21 15.05
C ILE A 22 28.67 18.75 15.49
N THR A 23 29.55 18.31 16.39
CA THR A 23 29.52 16.95 16.94
C THR A 23 28.21 16.63 17.68
N ALA A 24 27.70 17.56 18.49
CA ALA A 24 26.44 17.40 19.21
C ALA A 24 25.22 17.42 18.26
N GLU A 25 25.26 18.25 17.21
CA GLU A 25 24.22 18.23 16.16
C GLU A 25 24.18 16.91 15.41
N MET A 26 25.34 16.37 15.04
CA MET A 26 25.46 15.08 14.35
C MET A 26 25.00 13.92 15.22
N GLU A 27 25.30 13.94 16.51
CA GLU A 27 24.81 12.94 17.47
C GLU A 27 23.29 13.00 17.62
N PHE A 28 22.71 14.21 17.69
CA PHE A 28 21.26 14.39 17.73
C PHE A 28 20.58 13.84 16.47
N LEU A 29 21.11 14.18 15.28
CA LEU A 29 20.60 13.65 14.01
C LEU A 29 20.71 12.13 13.97
N ARG A 30 21.86 11.56 14.40
CA ARG A 30 22.06 10.12 14.46
C ARG A 30 21.02 9.44 15.36
N ASP A 31 20.82 9.93 16.59
CA ASP A 31 19.82 9.38 17.53
C ASP A 31 18.39 9.51 16.96
N MET A 32 18.05 10.66 16.39
CA MET A 32 16.75 10.89 15.75
C MET A 32 16.49 9.88 14.62
N PHE A 33 17.43 9.73 13.68
CA PHE A 33 17.29 8.77 12.59
C PHE A 33 17.26 7.34 13.09
N GLN A 34 18.12 6.97 14.05
CA GLN A 34 18.12 5.63 14.63
C GLN A 34 16.78 5.28 15.26
N ARG A 35 16.20 6.17 16.09
CA ARG A 35 14.86 5.97 16.67
C ARG A 35 13.78 5.86 15.61
N TRP A 36 13.83 6.73 14.60
CA TRP A 36 12.88 6.73 13.49
C TRP A 36 12.91 5.40 12.73
N PHE A 37 14.10 4.98 12.27
CA PHE A 37 14.26 3.72 11.53
C PHE A 37 13.95 2.51 12.40
N ASN A 38 14.34 2.51 13.68
CA ASN A 38 14.01 1.44 14.60
C ASN A 38 12.49 1.30 14.78
N GLY A 39 11.79 2.40 15.02
CA GLY A 39 10.33 2.41 15.14
C GLY A 39 9.63 1.92 13.87
N ARG A 40 10.14 2.23 12.68
CA ARG A 40 9.61 1.68 11.41
C ARG A 40 9.88 0.18 11.28
N ARG A 41 11.06 -0.31 11.66
CA ARG A 41 11.40 -1.74 11.63
C ARG A 41 10.54 -2.55 12.58
N GLU A 42 10.36 -2.10 13.83
CA GLU A 42 9.48 -2.77 14.79
C GLU A 42 8.02 -2.84 14.29
N GLN A 43 7.56 -1.78 13.64
CA GLN A 43 6.24 -1.75 13.04
C GLN A 43 6.10 -2.69 11.83
N ALA A 44 7.14 -2.79 10.98
CA ALA A 44 7.16 -3.74 9.87
C ALA A 44 7.20 -5.19 10.37
N GLY A 45 7.97 -5.49 11.42
CA GLY A 45 8.02 -6.82 12.03
C GLY A 45 6.70 -7.28 12.65
N LYS A 46 5.78 -6.36 12.95
CA LYS A 46 4.41 -6.67 13.42
C LYS A 46 3.40 -6.84 12.28
N ASN A 47 3.76 -6.52 11.03
CA ASN A 47 2.84 -6.68 9.91
C ASN A 47 2.72 -8.17 9.57
N PRO A 48 1.50 -8.72 9.50
CA PRO A 48 1.28 -10.13 9.15
C PRO A 48 1.48 -10.43 7.66
N THR A 49 1.73 -9.38 6.85
CA THR A 49 1.93 -9.45 5.41
C THR A 49 3.25 -8.80 5.04
N TYR A 50 3.85 -9.23 3.94
CA TYR A 50 5.04 -8.58 3.37
C TYR A 50 4.75 -7.21 2.75
N LEU A 51 3.47 -6.80 2.64
CA LEU A 51 3.08 -5.51 2.09
C LEU A 51 3.26 -4.37 3.09
N GLY A 52 3.61 -3.19 2.58
CA GLY A 52 3.65 -1.95 3.35
C GLY A 52 2.26 -1.56 3.88
N LYS A 53 2.25 -0.91 5.05
CA LYS A 53 1.00 -0.56 5.77
C LYS A 53 -0.02 0.20 4.92
N ALA A 54 0.45 1.12 4.07
CA ALA A 54 -0.42 1.90 3.19
C ALA A 54 -1.14 1.01 2.17
N ALA A 55 -0.42 0.06 1.55
CA ALA A 55 -0.99 -0.90 0.60
C ALA A 55 -1.99 -1.83 1.29
N VAL A 56 -1.66 -2.34 2.48
CA VAL A 56 -2.59 -3.13 3.29
C VAL A 56 -3.86 -2.36 3.60
N GLY A 57 -3.74 -1.09 3.99
CA GLY A 57 -4.89 -0.21 4.25
C GLY A 57 -5.78 -0.06 3.02
N HIS A 58 -5.20 0.24 1.86
CA HIS A 58 -5.93 0.35 0.59
C HIS A 58 -6.63 -0.96 0.20
N CYS A 59 -5.94 -2.09 0.30
CA CYS A 59 -6.53 -3.39 -0.04
C CYS A 59 -7.67 -3.76 0.92
N LYS A 60 -7.55 -3.40 2.20
CA LYS A 60 -8.61 -3.64 3.19
C LYS A 60 -9.87 -2.83 2.87
N GLU A 61 -9.73 -1.54 2.55
CA GLU A 61 -10.86 -0.68 2.17
C GLU A 61 -11.56 -1.22 0.90
N ARG A 62 -10.80 -1.55 -0.15
CA ARG A 62 -11.36 -2.14 -1.37
C ARG A 62 -12.02 -3.49 -1.14
N ASN A 63 -11.47 -4.28 -0.21
CA ASN A 63 -12.08 -5.55 0.17
C ASN A 63 -13.47 -5.35 0.77
N GLU A 64 -13.68 -4.33 1.61
CA GLU A 64 -14.99 -4.02 2.19
C GLU A 64 -16.04 -3.71 1.11
N TRP A 65 -15.68 -2.92 0.09
CA TRP A 65 -16.58 -2.63 -1.03
C TRP A 65 -16.87 -3.85 -1.89
N SER A 66 -15.86 -4.70 -2.10
CA SER A 66 -15.99 -5.91 -2.93
C SER A 66 -16.97 -6.95 -2.37
N LEU A 67 -17.34 -6.88 -1.08
CA LEU A 67 -18.14 -7.91 -0.39
C LEU A 67 -19.52 -8.13 -1.03
N THR A 68 -20.10 -7.10 -1.64
CA THR A 68 -21.43 -7.15 -2.23
C THR A 68 -21.43 -7.52 -3.72
N TYR A 69 -20.25 -7.73 -4.32
CA TYR A 69 -20.12 -7.92 -5.76
C TYR A 69 -20.37 -9.37 -6.15
N ASN A 70 -21.00 -9.56 -7.31
CA ASN A 70 -21.24 -10.88 -7.89
C ASN A 70 -20.18 -11.19 -8.95
N VAL A 71 -19.58 -12.37 -8.88
CA VAL A 71 -18.51 -12.81 -9.78
C VAL A 71 -19.01 -13.91 -10.70
N TYR A 72 -18.82 -13.73 -12.01
CA TYR A 72 -19.20 -14.68 -13.05
C TYR A 72 -17.96 -15.08 -13.85
N PRO A 73 -17.53 -16.35 -13.80
CA PRO A 73 -16.41 -16.82 -14.63
C PRO A 73 -16.82 -16.84 -16.11
N ILE A 74 -15.98 -16.25 -16.97
CA ILE A 74 -16.18 -16.26 -18.43
C ILE A 74 -15.19 -17.23 -19.09
N GLU A 75 -13.94 -17.21 -18.63
CA GLU A 75 -12.86 -18.08 -19.09
C GLU A 75 -12.03 -18.54 -17.87
N PHE A 76 -10.97 -19.32 -18.12
CA PHE A 76 -10.11 -19.84 -17.04
C PHE A 76 -9.44 -18.72 -16.21
N THR A 77 -9.09 -17.59 -16.83
CA THR A 77 -8.41 -16.47 -16.14
C THR A 77 -9.25 -15.19 -16.09
N ARG A 78 -10.45 -15.19 -16.72
CA ARG A 78 -11.27 -13.99 -16.90
C ARG A 78 -12.64 -14.10 -16.25
N TYR A 79 -13.01 -13.03 -15.56
CA TYR A 79 -14.19 -12.96 -14.73
C TYR A 79 -14.92 -11.63 -14.95
N LEU A 80 -16.24 -11.69 -15.12
CA LEU A 80 -17.10 -10.52 -15.06
C LEU A 80 -17.55 -10.31 -13.62
N VAL A 81 -17.32 -9.11 -13.10
CA VAL A 81 -17.71 -8.72 -11.76
C VAL A 81 -18.80 -7.67 -11.86
N LYS A 82 -19.99 -7.99 -11.33
CA LYS A 82 -21.12 -7.07 -11.22
C LYS A 82 -21.04 -6.34 -9.89
N ASP A 83 -20.83 -5.03 -9.93
CA ASP A 83 -20.74 -4.16 -8.75
C ASP A 83 -21.98 -3.24 -8.56
N GLY A 84 -22.92 -3.29 -9.50
CA GLY A 84 -24.14 -2.47 -9.51
C GLY A 84 -23.95 -1.03 -10.00
N LYS A 85 -22.74 -0.65 -10.44
CA LYS A 85 -22.42 0.68 -10.98
C LYS A 85 -21.64 0.59 -12.28
N HIS A 86 -20.43 0.04 -12.22
CA HIS A 86 -19.51 -0.10 -13.34
C HIS A 86 -18.83 -1.47 -13.31
N ASP A 87 -19.49 -2.44 -13.94
CA ASP A 87 -19.00 -3.81 -14.01
C ASP A 87 -17.54 -3.89 -14.48
N GLY A 88 -16.78 -4.76 -13.81
CA GLY A 88 -15.36 -4.98 -14.10
C GLY A 88 -15.15 -6.30 -14.83
N LEU A 89 -14.47 -6.28 -15.97
CA LEU A 89 -13.87 -7.49 -16.55
C LEU A 89 -12.45 -7.60 -16.00
N VAL A 90 -12.21 -8.64 -15.20
CA VAL A 90 -10.94 -8.91 -14.54
C VAL A 90 -10.22 -10.02 -15.30
N ASP A 91 -8.93 -9.81 -15.62
CA ASP A 91 -8.03 -10.87 -16.07
C ASP A 91 -6.95 -11.09 -15.00
N ILE A 92 -7.07 -12.17 -14.22
CA ILE A 92 -6.16 -12.44 -13.09
C ILE A 92 -4.73 -12.70 -13.59
N LYS A 93 -4.59 -13.37 -14.75
CA LYS A 93 -3.28 -13.75 -15.28
C LYS A 93 -2.47 -12.52 -15.68
N HIS A 94 -3.12 -11.57 -16.34
CA HIS A 94 -2.49 -10.33 -16.78
C HIS A 94 -2.53 -9.22 -15.72
N ARG A 95 -3.22 -9.45 -14.59
CA ARG A 95 -3.38 -8.49 -13.49
C ARG A 95 -4.03 -7.18 -13.92
N THR A 96 -5.05 -7.26 -14.76
CA THR A 96 -5.73 -6.10 -15.34
C THR A 96 -7.22 -6.10 -15.01
N CYS A 97 -7.84 -4.91 -14.97
CA CYS A 97 -9.28 -4.78 -14.90
C CYS A 97 -9.79 -3.62 -15.77
N THR A 98 -10.97 -3.75 -16.37
CA THR A 98 -11.56 -2.66 -17.17
C THR A 98 -11.83 -1.38 -16.38
N CYS A 99 -11.92 -1.45 -15.03
CA CYS A 99 -12.00 -0.26 -14.18
C CYS A 99 -10.69 0.54 -14.11
N ARG A 100 -9.58 0.01 -14.64
CA ARG A 100 -8.22 0.60 -14.70
C ARG A 100 -7.54 0.89 -13.37
N ASN A 101 -8.23 0.76 -12.24
CA ASN A 101 -7.62 0.97 -10.92
C ASN A 101 -6.47 -0.01 -10.66
N TRP A 102 -6.59 -1.27 -11.12
CA TRP A 102 -5.50 -2.24 -10.95
C TRP A 102 -4.28 -1.89 -11.82
N ASP A 103 -4.53 -1.48 -13.06
CA ASP A 103 -3.48 -1.09 -14.01
C ASP A 103 -2.71 0.15 -13.54
N LEU A 104 -3.42 1.13 -12.95
CA LEU A 104 -2.85 2.39 -12.48
C LEU A 104 -2.16 2.25 -11.12
N ASP A 105 -2.85 1.66 -10.15
CA ASP A 105 -2.34 1.62 -8.78
C ASP A 105 -1.42 0.43 -8.54
N GLN A 106 -1.35 -0.54 -9.46
CA GLN A 106 -0.56 -1.76 -9.30
C GLN A 106 -0.92 -2.56 -8.02
N LEU A 107 -2.10 -2.27 -7.47
CA LEU A 107 -2.77 -2.94 -6.35
C LEU A 107 -4.11 -3.47 -6.87
N PRO A 108 -4.55 -4.66 -6.43
CA PRO A 108 -5.81 -5.21 -6.88
C PRO A 108 -6.95 -4.21 -6.60
N CYS A 109 -7.77 -3.97 -7.60
CA CYS A 109 -9.02 -3.22 -7.42
C CYS A 109 -10.03 -4.04 -6.62
N ASP A 110 -11.10 -3.40 -6.18
CA ASP A 110 -12.29 -4.02 -5.60
C ASP A 110 -12.84 -5.18 -6.44
N HIS A 111 -12.90 -5.06 -7.79
CA HIS A 111 -13.29 -6.18 -8.65
C HIS A 111 -12.30 -7.35 -8.57
N ALA A 112 -10.99 -7.07 -8.64
CA ALA A 112 -9.96 -8.09 -8.54
C ALA A 112 -9.95 -8.80 -7.18
N ILE A 113 -10.22 -8.07 -6.10
CA ILE A 113 -10.36 -8.63 -4.75
C ILE A 113 -11.59 -9.53 -4.66
N ALA A 114 -12.73 -9.14 -5.25
CA ALA A 114 -13.91 -10.00 -5.32
C ALA A 114 -13.58 -11.34 -6.02
N VAL A 115 -12.84 -11.29 -7.14
CA VAL A 115 -12.40 -12.47 -7.87
C VAL A 115 -11.39 -13.31 -7.08
N ALA A 116 -10.45 -12.66 -6.38
CA ALA A 116 -9.50 -13.36 -5.50
C ALA A 116 -10.25 -14.15 -4.42
N ARG A 117 -11.28 -13.56 -3.80
CA ARG A 117 -12.14 -14.24 -2.84
C ARG A 117 -12.92 -15.40 -3.47
N PHE A 118 -13.49 -15.20 -4.65
CA PHE A 118 -14.22 -16.24 -5.40
C PHE A 118 -13.32 -17.45 -5.72
N THR A 119 -12.07 -17.19 -6.11
CA THR A 119 -11.07 -18.21 -6.44
C THR A 119 -10.30 -18.73 -5.23
N LYS A 120 -10.59 -18.24 -4.01
CA LYS A 120 -9.87 -18.53 -2.76
C LYS A 120 -8.36 -18.21 -2.84
N THR A 121 -7.99 -17.23 -3.65
CA THR A 121 -6.65 -16.69 -3.75
C THR A 121 -6.45 -15.59 -2.71
N ASN A 122 -5.29 -15.54 -2.06
CA ASN A 122 -4.94 -14.42 -1.20
C ASN A 122 -4.71 -13.16 -2.06
N PHE A 123 -5.60 -12.17 -2.00
CA PHE A 123 -5.47 -10.96 -2.82
C PHE A 123 -4.16 -10.18 -2.57
N ASN A 124 -3.49 -10.37 -1.44
CA ASN A 124 -2.19 -9.73 -1.21
C ASN A 124 -1.14 -10.22 -2.21
N SER A 125 -1.23 -11.46 -2.73
CA SER A 125 -0.33 -11.98 -3.77
C SER A 125 -0.51 -11.34 -5.15
N LEU A 126 -1.62 -10.61 -5.33
CA LEU A 126 -1.94 -9.89 -6.55
C LEU A 126 -1.35 -8.46 -6.57
N CYS A 127 -0.86 -7.99 -5.43
CA CYS A 127 -0.15 -6.71 -5.34
C CYS A 127 1.18 -6.78 -6.10
N HIS A 128 1.59 -5.66 -6.68
CA HIS A 128 2.91 -5.53 -7.30
C HIS A 128 4.02 -5.51 -6.24
N GLU A 129 5.20 -6.04 -6.58
CA GLU A 129 6.34 -6.18 -5.67
C GLU A 129 6.86 -4.84 -5.12
N TYR A 130 6.57 -3.74 -5.81
CA TYR A 130 6.87 -2.37 -5.35
C TYR A 130 6.33 -2.09 -3.93
N TYR A 131 5.23 -2.75 -3.55
CA TYR A 131 4.60 -2.57 -2.24
C TYR A 131 5.18 -3.48 -1.15
N ASN A 132 6.15 -4.32 -1.47
CA ASN A 132 6.78 -5.22 -0.50
C ASN A 132 7.72 -4.43 0.42
N THR A 133 7.78 -4.82 1.70
CA THR A 133 8.65 -4.22 2.72
C THR A 133 9.83 -5.10 3.13
N SER A 134 10.01 -6.24 2.45
CA SER A 134 11.08 -7.22 2.66
C SER A 134 12.13 -7.12 1.56
#